data_AF-A0A1I6FTL8-F1
#
_entry.id   AF-A0A1I6FTL8-F1
#
_cell.length_a   1.000
_cell.length_b   1.000
_cell.length_c   1.000
_cell.angle_alpha   90.00
_cell.angle_beta   90.00
_cell.angle_gamma   90.00
#
_symmetry.space_group_name_H-M   'P 1'
#
loop_
_entity.id
_entity.type
_entity.pdbx_description
1 polymer ?
#
loop_
_entity_poly.entity_id
_entity_poly.type
_entity_poly.pdbx_seq_one_letter_code
_entity_poly.pdbx_strand_id
1 'polypeptide(L)'
;MACLALLLALTVPGQVWAQPAAPGFATTGVGQADEAKSTQEALPIELQVLTDSIAEVNQIHGPYIGFDNTQPEQYLRFVRLVERADCQELLACTSHDNATVRAYAFWGLARKQYPDLEKVLLDHAKDEEYVSEIQGGVLTQIPLIEFMQWVVDPDMLDGDESKKLDPAVHRKVAELRFSE
;
A
#
# COMPACT_ATOMS: atom_id res chain seq x y z
N MET A 1 -11.14 1.48 -54.10
CA MET A 1 -11.38 2.94 -54.10
C MET A 1 -10.20 3.60 -53.42
N ALA A 2 -9.46 4.39 -54.19
CA ALA A 2 -8.30 5.15 -53.74
C ALA A 2 -8.75 6.45 -53.05
N CYS A 3 -7.99 6.94 -52.07
CA CYS A 3 -7.64 8.35 -51.97
C CYS A 3 -6.41 8.54 -51.06
N LEU A 4 -5.29 8.80 -51.74
CA LEU A 4 -4.12 9.52 -51.28
C LEU A 4 -4.48 11.00 -50.97
N ALA A 5 -3.82 11.60 -49.97
CA ALA A 5 -3.15 12.92 -50.03
C ALA A 5 -2.83 13.36 -48.58
N LEU A 6 -1.60 13.42 -48.07
CA LEU A 6 -0.38 14.15 -48.45
C LEU A 6 -0.31 15.58 -47.88
N LEU A 7 0.69 15.77 -46.99
CA LEU A 7 1.58 16.94 -46.79
C LEU A 7 1.01 18.31 -46.38
N LEU A 8 1.52 18.88 -45.28
CA LEU A 8 2.66 19.85 -45.32
C LEU A 8 3.01 20.39 -43.91
N ALA A 9 4.30 20.33 -43.61
CA ALA A 9 4.96 21.04 -42.52
C ALA A 9 5.33 22.46 -42.96
N LEU A 10 5.30 23.45 -42.06
CA LEU A 10 6.13 24.65 -42.16
C LEU A 10 6.53 25.16 -40.76
N THR A 11 7.83 25.12 -40.53
CA THR A 11 8.64 25.85 -39.55
C THR A 11 8.86 27.30 -39.97
N VAL A 12 8.90 28.28 -39.05
CA VAL A 12 9.69 29.53 -39.22
C VAL A 12 10.20 30.03 -37.85
N PRO A 13 11.42 30.62 -37.77
CA PRO A 13 12.26 30.69 -36.58
C PRO A 13 12.42 32.11 -35.98
N GLY A 14 13.01 32.14 -34.77
CA GLY A 14 14.01 33.14 -34.34
C GLY A 14 13.54 34.54 -33.94
N GLN A 15 13.99 34.99 -32.76
CA GLN A 15 14.72 36.26 -32.55
C GLN A 15 15.29 36.25 -31.12
N VAL A 16 16.62 36.32 -31.06
CA VAL A 16 17.48 36.56 -29.89
C VAL A 16 17.42 38.05 -29.53
N TRP A 17 17.68 38.44 -28.28
CA TRP A 17 18.58 39.54 -27.89
C TRP A 17 18.89 39.45 -26.39
N ALA A 18 20.13 39.75 -26.04
CA ALA A 18 20.75 39.57 -24.73
C ALA A 18 20.98 40.91 -24.01
N GLN A 19 20.81 40.88 -22.68
CA GLN A 19 21.59 41.55 -21.59
C GLN A 19 21.64 43.10 -21.52
N PRO A 20 21.78 43.73 -20.30
CA PRO A 20 22.82 43.45 -19.30
C PRO A 20 22.42 43.49 -17.80
N ALA A 21 23.37 43.08 -16.96
CA ALA A 21 23.36 43.06 -15.50
C ALA A 21 23.82 44.39 -14.86
N ALA A 22 23.35 44.69 -13.64
CA ALA A 22 24.06 45.30 -12.48
C ALA A 22 23.05 45.72 -11.38
N PRO A 23 23.46 46.15 -10.17
CA PRO A 23 24.26 45.48 -9.13
C PRO A 23 23.46 45.30 -7.82
N GLY A 24 24.05 44.58 -6.85
CA GLY A 24 23.35 44.10 -5.66
C GLY A 24 23.07 45.10 -4.54
N PHE A 25 22.22 44.65 -3.61
CA PHE A 25 22.27 44.99 -2.20
C PHE A 25 22.15 43.71 -1.37
N ALA A 26 23.12 43.52 -0.51
CA ALA A 26 23.10 42.53 0.55
C ALA A 26 22.07 42.94 1.62
N THR A 27 21.35 41.96 2.17
CA THR A 27 21.23 41.87 3.62
C THR A 27 21.24 40.42 4.06
N THR A 28 22.16 40.17 4.99
CA THR A 28 22.29 39.02 5.85
C THR A 28 21.04 38.89 6.74
N GLY A 29 20.60 37.67 7.03
CA GLY A 29 19.68 37.47 8.16
C GLY A 29 18.91 36.18 8.20
N VAL A 30 19.55 35.15 8.77
CA VAL A 30 18.94 34.08 9.58
C VAL A 30 18.09 33.05 8.84
N GLY A 31 18.68 31.86 8.72
CA GLY A 31 17.95 30.64 8.41
C GLY A 31 17.04 30.21 9.56
N GLN A 32 15.91 29.67 9.15
CA GLN A 32 15.17 28.53 9.69
C GLN A 32 14.35 28.12 8.46
N ALA A 33 14.77 27.15 7.64
CA ALA A 33 14.64 25.73 7.96
C ALA A 33 13.41 25.52 8.84
N ASP A 34 12.24 25.84 8.27
CA ASP A 34 10.99 25.25 8.72
C ASP A 34 11.14 23.74 8.57
N GLU A 35 11.53 23.11 9.67
CA GLU A 35 11.25 21.71 9.94
C GLU A 35 9.77 21.51 9.66
N ALA A 36 9.47 20.92 8.50
CA ALA A 36 8.24 20.18 8.31
C ALA A 36 8.27 19.01 9.29
N LYS A 37 7.91 19.31 10.54
CA LYS A 37 7.58 18.33 11.57
C LYS A 37 6.36 17.61 11.03
N SER A 38 6.60 16.45 10.42
CA SER A 38 5.57 15.49 10.05
C SER A 38 4.76 15.20 11.30
N THR A 39 3.59 15.82 11.39
CA THR A 39 2.58 15.43 12.35
C THR A 39 2.13 14.05 11.86
N GLN A 40 2.63 12.99 12.48
CA GLN A 40 1.94 11.71 12.42
C GLN A 40 0.57 11.96 13.04
N GLU A 41 -0.41 12.18 12.18
CA GLU A 41 -1.79 12.36 12.59
C GLU A 41 -2.24 11.01 13.15
N ALA A 42 -2.50 10.99 14.46
CA ALA A 42 -2.93 9.77 15.13
C ALA A 42 -4.20 9.26 14.45
N LEU A 43 -4.29 7.94 14.24
CA LEU A 43 -5.45 7.30 13.63
C LEU A 43 -6.75 7.80 14.31
N PRO A 44 -7.84 8.08 13.58
CA PRO A 44 -9.11 8.42 14.19
C PRO A 44 -9.56 7.37 15.21
N ILE A 45 -10.21 7.82 16.30
CA ILE A 45 -10.66 6.94 17.40
C ILE A 45 -11.49 5.76 16.88
N GLU A 46 -12.36 6.00 15.90
CA GLU A 46 -13.19 4.94 15.31
C GLU A 46 -12.35 3.84 14.63
N LEU A 47 -11.26 4.21 13.96
CA LEU A 47 -10.35 3.25 13.35
C LEU A 47 -9.54 2.52 14.40
N GLN A 48 -9.09 3.19 15.46
CA GLN A 48 -8.41 2.54 16.59
C GLN A 48 -9.28 1.45 17.23
N VAL A 49 -10.56 1.76 17.50
CA VAL A 49 -11.51 0.76 18.04
C VAL A 49 -11.66 -0.43 17.09
N LEU A 50 -11.66 -0.19 15.78
CA LEU A 50 -11.72 -1.25 14.78
C LEU A 50 -10.45 -2.11 14.79
N THR A 51 -9.26 -1.49 14.75
CA THR A 51 -7.98 -2.21 14.78
C THR A 51 -7.79 -2.98 16.07
N ASP A 52 -8.23 -2.44 17.21
CA ASP A 52 -8.21 -3.11 18.50
C ASP A 52 -9.11 -4.36 18.48
N SER A 53 -10.32 -4.24 17.93
CA SER A 53 -11.23 -5.38 17.81
C SER A 53 -10.72 -6.48 16.86
N ILE A 54 -9.96 -6.09 15.83
CA ILE A 54 -9.27 -7.02 14.93
C ILE A 54 -8.13 -7.71 15.68
N ALA A 55 -7.33 -6.93 16.43
CA ALA A 55 -6.20 -7.41 17.21
C ALA A 55 -6.64 -8.33 18.36
N GLU A 56 -7.83 -8.12 18.94
CA GLU A 56 -8.39 -8.97 19.99
C GLU A 56 -8.66 -10.40 19.49
N VAL A 57 -9.19 -10.54 18.28
CA VAL A 57 -9.41 -11.86 17.65
C VAL A 57 -8.09 -12.45 17.14
N ASN A 58 -7.19 -11.61 16.64
CA ASN A 58 -5.86 -11.96 16.17
C ASN A 58 -5.81 -13.12 15.16
N GLN A 59 -6.79 -13.16 14.27
CA GLN A 59 -6.87 -14.13 13.18
C GLN A 59 -7.31 -13.45 11.90
N ILE A 60 -6.80 -13.96 10.79
CA ILE A 60 -7.22 -13.61 9.44
C ILE A 60 -8.29 -14.59 9.02
N HIS A 61 -9.50 -14.10 8.82
CA HIS A 61 -10.61 -14.83 8.23
C HIS A 61 -10.83 -14.36 6.80
N GLY A 62 -11.05 -15.32 5.90
CA GLY A 62 -11.54 -15.05 4.55
C GLY A 62 -13.05 -14.70 4.52
N PRO A 63 -13.62 -14.48 3.33
CA PRO A 63 -15.03 -14.10 3.19
C PRO A 63 -16.01 -15.17 3.68
N TYR A 64 -15.59 -16.43 3.74
CA TYR A 64 -16.40 -17.55 4.19
C TYR A 64 -15.56 -18.53 5.01
N ILE A 65 -16.12 -19.02 6.11
CA ILE A 65 -15.54 -20.11 6.91
C ILE A 65 -16.63 -21.16 7.10
N GLY A 66 -16.28 -22.44 6.90
CA GLY A 66 -17.24 -23.54 7.03
C GLY A 66 -18.23 -23.63 5.87
N PHE A 67 -19.42 -24.16 6.14
CA PHE A 67 -20.39 -24.57 5.11
C PHE A 67 -21.67 -23.73 5.07
N ASP A 68 -21.85 -22.78 6.01
CA ASP A 68 -23.11 -22.06 6.20
C ASP A 68 -23.23 -20.78 5.35
N ASN A 69 -22.30 -20.53 4.42
CA ASN A 69 -22.21 -19.33 3.58
C ASN A 69 -22.30 -18.01 4.38
N THR A 70 -22.06 -18.04 5.69
CA THR A 70 -22.13 -16.85 6.54
C THR A 70 -20.76 -16.21 6.64
N GLN A 71 -20.71 -14.90 6.46
CA GLN A 71 -19.46 -14.17 6.58
C GLN A 71 -19.02 -14.10 8.06
N PRO A 72 -17.78 -14.45 8.38
CA PRO A 72 -17.27 -14.31 9.74
C PRO A 72 -17.26 -12.84 10.19
N GLU A 73 -17.61 -12.57 11.45
CA GLU A 73 -17.58 -11.19 11.99
C GLU A 73 -16.19 -10.55 11.86
N GLN A 74 -15.12 -11.35 11.95
CA GLN A 74 -13.75 -10.85 11.75
C GLN A 74 -13.51 -10.35 10.33
N TYR A 75 -14.02 -11.07 9.31
CA TYR A 75 -13.96 -10.59 7.94
C TYR A 75 -14.80 -9.31 7.75
N LEU A 76 -15.96 -9.22 8.40
CA LEU A 76 -16.77 -8.00 8.40
C LEU A 76 -16.05 -6.80 9.05
N ARG A 77 -15.26 -7.01 10.11
CA ARG A 77 -14.40 -5.96 10.69
C ARG A 77 -13.36 -5.49 9.69
N PHE A 78 -12.71 -6.41 8.98
CA PHE A 78 -11.79 -6.07 7.89
C PHE A 78 -12.48 -5.26 6.78
N VAL A 79 -13.65 -5.70 6.31
CA VAL A 79 -14.42 -4.94 5.30
C VAL A 79 -14.70 -3.51 5.79
N ARG A 80 -15.18 -3.35 7.02
CA ARG A 80 -15.44 -2.02 7.61
C ARG A 80 -14.17 -1.17 7.74
N LEU A 81 -13.02 -1.79 8.06
CA LEU A 81 -11.72 -1.11 8.10
C LEU A 81 -11.38 -0.55 6.70
N VAL A 82 -11.49 -1.37 5.65
CA VAL A 82 -11.20 -0.95 4.27
C VAL A 82 -12.18 0.10 3.76
N GLU A 83 -13.46 0.02 4.12
CA GLU A 83 -14.46 0.99 3.71
C GLU A 83 -14.23 2.37 4.34
N ARG A 84 -13.85 2.40 5.62
CA ARG A 84 -13.73 3.64 6.40
C ARG A 84 -12.37 4.30 6.28
N ALA A 85 -11.31 3.52 6.26
CA ALA A 85 -9.96 4.06 6.22
C ALA A 85 -9.59 4.56 4.82
N ASP A 86 -8.83 5.64 4.73
CA ASP A 86 -8.14 6.02 3.50
C ASP A 86 -6.80 5.26 3.35
N CYS A 87 -6.08 5.50 2.25
CA CYS A 87 -4.81 4.83 2.00
C CYS A 87 -3.71 5.22 3.01
N GLN A 88 -3.70 6.47 3.53
CA GLN A 88 -2.71 6.90 4.51
C GLN A 88 -2.96 6.26 5.87
N GLU A 89 -4.23 6.15 6.27
CA GLU A 89 -4.63 5.48 7.51
C GLU A 89 -4.33 3.98 7.45
N LEU A 90 -4.64 3.32 6.33
CA LEU A 90 -4.25 1.91 6.13
C LEU A 90 -2.72 1.76 6.10
N LEU A 91 -1.99 2.69 5.47
CA LEU A 91 -0.53 2.67 5.47
C LEU A 91 0.02 2.78 6.89
N ALA A 92 -0.52 3.67 7.73
CA ALA A 92 -0.14 3.77 9.14
C ALA A 92 -0.43 2.45 9.89
N CYS A 93 -1.55 1.79 9.60
CA CYS A 93 -1.89 0.49 10.19
C CYS A 93 -0.92 -0.65 9.78
N THR A 94 -0.18 -0.52 8.67
CA THR A 94 0.86 -1.50 8.33
C THR A 94 2.06 -1.47 9.27
N SER A 95 2.19 -0.46 10.14
CA SER A 95 3.21 -0.42 11.18
C SER A 95 2.68 -0.78 12.58
N HIS A 96 1.47 -1.34 12.66
CA HIS A 96 0.83 -1.69 13.92
C HIS A 96 1.54 -2.87 14.63
N ASP A 97 1.57 -2.89 15.97
CA ASP A 97 2.25 -3.94 16.74
C ASP A 97 1.69 -5.35 16.50
N ASN A 98 0.37 -5.45 16.33
CA ASN A 98 -0.31 -6.69 15.99
C ASN A 98 -0.17 -7.07 14.50
N ALA A 99 0.38 -8.25 14.21
CA ALA A 99 0.62 -8.74 12.85
C ALA A 99 -0.67 -8.95 12.02
N THR A 100 -1.78 -9.32 12.65
CA THR A 100 -3.08 -9.48 11.96
C THR A 100 -3.61 -8.13 11.49
N VAL A 101 -3.42 -7.06 12.27
CA VAL A 101 -3.76 -5.70 11.86
C VAL A 101 -2.88 -5.27 10.68
N ARG A 102 -1.56 -5.53 10.72
CA ARG A 102 -0.66 -5.26 9.58
C ARG A 102 -1.11 -6.00 8.31
N ALA A 103 -1.45 -7.28 8.44
CA ALA A 103 -1.93 -8.12 7.34
C ALA A 103 -3.18 -7.56 6.68
N TYR A 104 -4.21 -7.23 7.48
CA TYR A 104 -5.45 -6.65 6.97
C TYR A 104 -5.26 -5.25 6.41
N ALA A 105 -4.39 -4.44 7.00
CA ALA A 105 -4.05 -3.13 6.48
C ALA A 105 -3.42 -3.22 5.09
N PHE A 106 -2.46 -4.13 4.91
CA PHE A 106 -1.82 -4.40 3.62
C PHE A 106 -2.83 -4.92 2.58
N TRP A 107 -3.70 -5.86 2.96
CA TRP A 107 -4.77 -6.33 2.09
C TRP A 107 -5.73 -5.18 1.71
N GLY A 108 -6.06 -4.29 2.65
CA GLY A 108 -6.85 -3.10 2.38
C GLY A 108 -6.19 -2.15 1.37
N LEU A 109 -4.87 -1.92 1.49
CA LEU A 109 -4.12 -1.12 0.51
C LEU A 109 -4.16 -1.76 -0.89
N ALA A 110 -4.08 -3.10 -0.97
CA ALA A 110 -4.22 -3.81 -2.22
C ALA A 110 -5.60 -3.61 -2.84
N ARG A 111 -6.69 -3.76 -2.08
CA ARG A 111 -8.06 -3.47 -2.53
C ARG A 111 -8.25 -2.03 -3.01
N LYS A 112 -7.61 -1.07 -2.33
CA LYS A 112 -7.61 0.35 -2.73
C LYS A 112 -6.65 0.69 -3.87
N GLN A 113 -6.04 -0.32 -4.50
CA GLN A 113 -5.14 -0.14 -5.64
C GLN A 113 -3.96 0.80 -5.32
N TYR A 114 -3.44 0.75 -4.09
CA TYR A 114 -2.43 1.68 -3.62
C TYR A 114 -1.20 1.71 -4.56
N PRO A 115 -0.77 2.87 -5.07
CA PRO A 115 0.30 2.96 -6.08
C PRO A 115 1.60 2.28 -5.65
N ASP A 116 2.02 2.49 -4.41
CA ASP A 116 3.31 2.04 -3.88
C ASP A 116 3.25 0.73 -3.09
N LEU A 117 2.25 -0.12 -3.39
CA LEU A 117 2.04 -1.39 -2.69
C LEU A 117 3.28 -2.32 -2.72
N GLU A 118 4.04 -2.33 -3.82
CA GLU A 118 5.31 -3.08 -3.91
C GLU A 118 6.29 -2.62 -2.83
N LYS A 119 6.41 -1.31 -2.61
CA LYS A 119 7.31 -0.78 -1.58
C LYS A 119 6.88 -1.26 -0.19
N VAL A 120 5.59 -1.19 0.13
CA VAL A 120 5.06 -1.64 1.43
C VAL A 120 5.34 -3.13 1.66
N LEU A 121 5.20 -3.96 0.62
CA LEU A 121 5.52 -5.39 0.70
C LEU A 121 7.01 -5.62 0.97
N LEU A 122 7.89 -4.91 0.26
CA LEU A 122 9.34 -5.03 0.43
C LEU A 122 9.80 -4.53 1.80
N ASP A 123 9.17 -3.49 2.35
CA ASP A 123 9.44 -2.99 3.70
C ASP A 123 9.13 -4.06 4.78
N HIS A 124 8.20 -4.99 4.51
CA HIS A 124 7.87 -6.13 5.38
C HIS A 124 8.67 -7.39 5.09
N ALA A 125 9.62 -7.39 4.14
CA ALA A 125 10.31 -8.60 3.72
C ALA A 125 11.10 -9.30 4.85
N LYS A 126 11.53 -8.53 5.86
CA LYS A 126 12.22 -9.03 7.06
C LYS A 126 11.32 -9.13 8.30
N ASP A 127 9.99 -8.98 8.16
CA ASP A 127 9.07 -9.21 9.27
C ASP A 127 9.00 -10.72 9.58
N GLU A 128 9.36 -11.08 10.81
CA GLU A 128 9.44 -12.47 11.28
C GLU A 128 8.17 -12.93 12.02
N GLU A 129 7.18 -12.05 12.18
CA GLU A 129 5.94 -12.40 12.86
C GLU A 129 5.08 -13.37 12.06
N TYR A 130 4.22 -14.09 12.80
CA TYR A 130 3.28 -15.05 12.24
C TYR A 130 1.84 -14.55 12.39
N VAL A 131 1.01 -14.92 11.42
CA VAL A 131 -0.43 -14.71 11.44
C VAL A 131 -1.15 -16.05 11.47
N SER A 132 -2.27 -16.09 12.18
CA SER A 132 -3.18 -17.24 12.19
C SER A 132 -4.28 -17.00 11.17
N GLU A 133 -4.41 -17.87 10.19
CA GLU A 133 -5.37 -17.80 9.09
C GLU A 133 -6.41 -18.93 9.24
N ILE A 134 -7.68 -18.64 8.96
CA ILE A 134 -8.73 -19.66 8.87
C ILE A 134 -9.35 -19.68 7.48
N GLN A 135 -9.08 -20.77 6.75
CA GLN A 135 -9.70 -21.11 5.48
C GLN A 135 -10.37 -22.48 5.54
N GLY A 136 -11.61 -22.58 5.03
CA GLY A 136 -12.31 -23.87 4.92
C GLY A 136 -12.51 -24.60 6.26
N GLY A 137 -12.43 -23.88 7.39
CA GLY A 137 -12.52 -24.44 8.74
C GLY A 137 -11.21 -24.99 9.31
N VAL A 138 -10.08 -24.82 8.62
CA VAL A 138 -8.74 -25.20 9.10
C VAL A 138 -8.00 -23.95 9.54
N LEU A 139 -7.44 -23.99 10.76
CA LEU A 139 -6.57 -22.94 11.30
C LEU A 139 -5.12 -23.26 10.93
N THR A 140 -4.44 -22.31 10.28
CA THR A 140 -3.03 -22.43 9.87
C THR A 140 -2.24 -21.23 10.41
N GLN A 141 -0.97 -21.44 10.79
CA GLN A 141 -0.05 -20.34 11.08
C GLN A 141 0.96 -20.21 9.96
N ILE A 142 1.11 -18.99 9.44
CA ILE A 142 2.02 -18.65 8.34
C ILE A 142 2.78 -17.36 8.67
N PRO A 143 4.00 -17.17 8.13
CA PRO A 143 4.69 -15.88 8.22
C PRO A 143 3.83 -14.75 7.64
N LEU A 144 3.84 -13.58 8.27
CA LEU A 144 3.10 -12.40 7.79
C LEU A 144 3.44 -12.07 6.33
N ILE A 145 4.72 -12.09 5.99
CA ILE A 145 5.17 -11.79 4.62
C ILE A 145 4.63 -12.78 3.58
N GLU A 146 4.41 -14.05 3.96
CA GLU A 146 3.84 -15.05 3.05
C GLU A 146 2.36 -14.75 2.78
N PHE A 147 1.59 -14.39 3.80
CA PHE A 147 0.22 -13.91 3.63
C PHE A 147 0.17 -12.68 2.71
N MET A 148 1.05 -11.70 2.92
CA MET A 148 1.12 -10.51 2.07
C MET A 148 1.46 -10.85 0.61
N GLN A 149 2.31 -11.85 0.36
CA GLN A 149 2.56 -12.36 -0.99
C GLN A 149 1.30 -12.97 -1.61
N TRP A 150 0.50 -13.72 -0.85
CA TRP A 150 -0.77 -14.27 -1.37
C TRP A 150 -1.78 -13.20 -1.77
N VAL A 151 -1.82 -12.06 -1.06
CA VAL A 151 -2.68 -10.91 -1.42
C VAL A 151 -2.33 -10.36 -2.80
N VAL A 152 -1.05 -10.27 -3.15
CA VAL A 152 -0.60 -9.64 -4.40
C VAL A 152 -0.35 -10.63 -5.54
N ASP A 153 -0.41 -11.93 -5.26
CA ASP A 153 -0.29 -12.98 -6.27
C ASP A 153 -1.55 -13.02 -7.15
N PRO A 154 -1.41 -13.01 -8.50
CA PRO A 154 -2.55 -13.09 -9.42
C PRO A 154 -3.44 -14.33 -9.28
N ASP A 155 -2.87 -15.46 -8.87
CA ASP A 155 -3.55 -16.75 -8.86
C ASP A 155 -4.09 -17.13 -7.47
N MET A 156 -3.98 -16.22 -6.49
CA MET A 156 -4.32 -16.48 -5.09
C MET A 156 -5.49 -15.61 -4.61
N LEU A 157 -5.30 -14.92 -3.48
CA LEU A 157 -6.37 -14.33 -2.69
C LEU A 157 -6.93 -13.08 -3.37
N ASP A 158 -8.25 -12.92 -3.40
CA ASP A 158 -8.91 -11.65 -3.78
C ASP A 158 -8.60 -11.17 -5.22
N GLY A 159 -8.48 -12.12 -6.15
CA GLY A 159 -8.22 -11.99 -7.61
C GLY A 159 -8.32 -10.57 -8.21
N ASP A 160 -9.42 -10.25 -8.88
CA ASP A 160 -9.58 -8.95 -9.55
C ASP A 160 -9.97 -7.80 -8.59
N GLU A 161 -10.25 -8.10 -7.31
CA GLU A 161 -10.67 -7.12 -6.31
C GLU A 161 -9.49 -6.38 -5.67
N SER A 162 -8.28 -6.95 -5.78
CA SER A 162 -7.06 -6.42 -5.18
C SER A 162 -5.96 -6.18 -6.23
N LYS A 163 -5.09 -5.21 -5.96
CA LYS A 163 -3.94 -4.94 -6.80
C LYS A 163 -2.97 -6.11 -6.76
N LYS A 164 -2.67 -6.63 -7.94
CA LYS A 164 -1.66 -7.66 -8.16
C LYS A 164 -0.32 -7.04 -8.54
N LEU A 165 0.75 -7.71 -8.14
CA LEU A 165 2.12 -7.30 -8.46
C LEU A 165 2.75 -8.29 -9.45
N ASP A 166 3.80 -7.84 -10.13
CA ASP A 166 4.57 -8.72 -11.01
C ASP A 166 5.17 -9.88 -10.18
N PRO A 167 5.07 -11.14 -10.63
CA PRO A 167 5.65 -12.29 -9.93
C PRO A 167 7.15 -12.15 -9.61
N ALA A 168 7.89 -11.33 -10.35
CA ALA A 168 9.29 -11.00 -10.06
C ALA A 168 9.49 -10.33 -8.69
N VAL A 169 8.45 -9.66 -8.15
CA VAL A 169 8.49 -9.07 -6.81
C VAL A 169 8.67 -10.15 -5.74
N HIS A 170 8.12 -11.35 -5.92
CA HIS A 170 8.28 -12.45 -4.96
C HIS A 170 9.76 -12.88 -4.84
N ARG A 171 10.52 -12.79 -5.94
CA ARG A 171 11.96 -13.03 -5.92
C ARG A 171 12.69 -11.98 -5.09
N LYS A 172 12.34 -10.69 -5.27
CA LYS A 172 12.93 -9.59 -4.47
C LYS A 172 12.65 -9.77 -2.98
N VAL A 173 11.42 -10.16 -2.62
CA VAL A 173 11.06 -10.47 -1.23
C VAL A 173 11.96 -11.59 -0.68
N ALA A 174 12.14 -12.68 -1.41
CA ALA A 174 13.01 -13.78 -0.98
C ALA A 174 14.48 -13.32 -0.83
N GLU A 175 15.01 -12.55 -1.78
CA GLU A 175 16.37 -12.00 -1.72
C GLU A 175 16.56 -11.11 -0.48
N LEU A 176 15.60 -10.23 -0.18
CA LEU A 176 15.65 -9.39 1.02
C LEU A 176 15.51 -10.20 2.30
N ARG A 177 14.55 -11.13 2.36
CA ARG A 177 14.26 -11.95 3.55
C ARG A 177 15.44 -12.79 4.01
N PHE A 178 16.24 -13.31 3.06
CA PHE A 178 17.39 -14.16 3.36
C PHE A 178 18.74 -13.43 3.22
N SER A 179 18.72 -12.09 3.12
CA SER A 179 19.94 -11.27 3.15
C SER A 179 20.41 -11.02 4.59
N GLU A 180 21.73 -11.10 4.79
CA GLU A 180 22.41 -10.79 6.07
C GLU A 180 22.28 -9.31 6.48
#